data_AF-A0A356TQ27-F1
#
_entry.id   AF-A0A356TQ27-F1
#
_cell.length_a   1.000
_cell.length_b   1.000
_cell.length_c   1.000
_cell.angle_alpha   90.00
_cell.angle_beta   90.00
_cell.angle_gamma   90.00
#
_symmetry.space_group_name_H-M   'P 1'
#
loop_
_entity.id
_entity.type
_entity.pdbx_description
1 polymer ?
#
loop_
_entity_poly.entity_id
_entity_poly.type
_entity_poly.pdbx_seq_one_letter_code
_entity_poly.pdbx_strand_id
1 'polypeptide(L)'
;RHAATEAELDALREIGAQIDAADEASLEALSQRARQLGARAQRAGAGRRGEPEARAAYRTFHAASGRTVLVGRSATDNDTLTLRHARPWDLWLHARGVPGSHVVVPLEKGESCPPDLLADAAHLAAHFSELRGEDRVEVSYLERRYVRKPRGAAPGSVTLQRERVFLLRLEPDRLARVLEAEQH
;
A
#
# COMPACT_ATOMS: atom_id res chain seq x y z
N ARG A 1 32.77 18.31 7.16
CA ARG A 1 31.62 17.39 6.93
C ARG A 1 30.94 16.96 8.24
N HIS A 2 31.63 16.86 9.38
CA HIS A 2 31.00 16.58 10.68
C HIS A 2 30.12 17.70 11.26
N ALA A 3 30.47 18.99 11.03
CA ALA A 3 29.69 20.11 11.55
C ALA A 3 28.30 20.28 10.89
N ALA A 4 28.13 19.80 9.65
CA ALA A 4 26.85 19.89 8.94
C ALA A 4 25.82 18.86 9.45
N THR A 5 26.30 17.70 9.89
CA THR A 5 25.47 16.64 10.48
C THR A 5 25.01 16.95 11.90
N GLU A 6 25.81 17.71 12.67
CA GLU A 6 25.43 18.12 14.03
C GLU A 6 24.36 19.21 14.03
N ALA A 7 24.47 20.19 13.12
CA ALA A 7 23.45 21.23 12.96
C ALA A 7 22.09 20.66 12.50
N GLU A 8 22.11 19.61 11.68
CA GLU A 8 20.89 18.94 11.21
C GLU A 8 20.25 18.08 12.33
N LEU A 9 21.08 17.46 13.18
CA LEU A 9 20.61 16.73 14.37
C LEU A 9 20.02 17.67 15.43
N ASP A 10 20.60 18.85 15.65
CA ASP A 10 20.06 19.83 16.59
C ASP A 10 18.76 20.47 16.06
N ALA A 11 18.66 20.75 14.76
CA ALA A 11 17.42 21.21 14.15
C ALA A 11 16.27 20.18 14.29
N LEU A 12 16.57 18.89 14.15
CA LEU A 12 15.59 17.82 14.33
C LEU A 12 15.17 17.65 15.80
N ARG A 13 16.09 17.85 16.75
CA ARG A 13 15.77 17.84 18.19
C ARG A 13 14.91 19.03 18.60
N GLU A 14 15.15 20.20 18.03
CA GLU A 14 14.36 21.41 18.30
C GLU A 14 12.92 21.27 17.77
N ILE A 15 12.73 20.61 16.63
CA ILE A 15 11.41 20.25 16.10
C ILE A 15 10.70 19.23 17.01
N GLY A 16 11.44 18.24 17.54
CA GLY A 16 10.89 17.27 18.51
C GLY A 16 10.42 17.93 19.80
N ALA A 17 11.19 18.88 20.33
CA ALA A 17 10.83 19.62 21.55
C ALA A 17 9.57 20.50 21.37
N GLN A 18 9.27 20.95 20.15
CA GLN A 18 8.03 21.69 19.83
C GLN A 18 6.79 20.80 19.77
N ILE A 19 6.96 19.49 19.54
CA ILE A 19 5.85 18.51 19.52
C ILE A 19 5.45 18.12 20.95
N ASP A 20 6.41 18.02 21.87
CA ASP A 20 6.16 17.70 23.28
C ASP A 20 5.55 18.87 24.08
N ALA A 21 5.63 20.10 23.57
CA ALA A 21 5.04 21.29 24.16
C ALA A 21 3.65 21.66 23.60
N ALA A 22 3.09 20.86 22.68
CA ALA A 22 1.79 21.15 22.07
C ALA A 22 0.64 20.62 22.94
N ASP A 23 -0.09 21.54 23.56
CA ASP A 23 -1.31 21.31 24.32
C ASP A 23 -2.54 21.05 23.44
N GLU A 24 -3.58 20.48 24.04
CA GLU A 24 -4.82 19.95 23.43
C GLU A 24 -5.52 20.93 22.46
N ALA A 25 -5.32 22.24 22.67
CA ALA A 25 -5.79 23.32 21.80
C ALA A 25 -5.18 23.28 20.38
N SER A 26 -3.95 22.80 20.23
CA SER A 26 -3.26 22.69 18.94
C SER A 26 -3.83 21.58 18.06
N LEU A 27 -4.31 20.49 18.66
CA LEU A 27 -4.96 19.39 17.95
C LEU A 27 -6.29 19.83 17.34
N GLU A 28 -7.06 20.64 18.07
CA GLU A 28 -8.35 21.16 17.60
C GLU A 28 -8.17 22.20 16.48
N ALA A 29 -7.16 23.06 16.58
CA ALA A 29 -6.80 24.00 15.52
C ALA A 29 -6.37 23.28 14.22
N LEU A 30 -5.58 22.21 14.34
CA LEU A 30 -5.20 21.37 13.19
C LEU A 30 -6.41 20.65 12.58
N SER A 31 -7.31 20.12 13.42
CA SER A 31 -8.56 19.48 12.98
C SER A 31 -9.51 20.45 12.26
N GLN A 32 -9.68 21.66 12.77
CA GLN A 32 -10.48 22.71 12.13
C GLN A 32 -9.89 23.14 10.79
N ARG A 33 -8.56 23.26 10.71
CA ARG A 33 -7.85 23.61 9.47
C ARG A 33 -7.97 22.50 8.41
N ALA A 34 -7.89 21.24 8.82
CA ALA A 34 -8.14 20.09 7.94
C ALA A 34 -9.59 20.07 7.42
N ARG A 35 -10.58 20.37 8.26
CA ARG A 35 -12.00 20.49 7.85
C ARG A 35 -12.23 21.65 6.87
N GLN A 36 -11.59 22.80 7.09
CA GLN A 36 -11.68 23.94 6.16
C GLN A 36 -11.07 23.64 4.80
N LEU A 37 -9.94 22.92 4.76
CA LEU A 37 -9.33 22.47 3.51
C LEU A 37 -10.22 21.44 2.79
N GLY A 38 -10.80 20.48 3.52
CA GLY A 38 -11.76 19.52 2.98
C GLY A 38 -13.05 20.15 2.45
N ALA A 39 -13.52 21.25 3.06
CA ALA A 39 -14.69 21.98 2.60
C ALA A 39 -14.42 22.82 1.33
N ARG A 40 -13.20 23.36 1.18
CA ARG A 40 -12.77 24.04 -0.06
C ARG A 40 -12.65 23.07 -1.24
N ALA A 41 -12.16 21.84 -1.01
CA ALA A 41 -12.09 20.80 -2.04
C ALA A 41 -13.47 20.39 -2.57
N GLN A 42 -14.48 20.33 -1.70
CA GLN A 42 -15.86 19.98 -2.10
C GLN A 42 -16.56 21.08 -2.91
N ARG A 43 -16.22 22.36 -2.70
CA ARG A 43 -16.78 23.48 -3.48
C ARG A 43 -16.14 23.65 -4.86
N ALA A 44 -14.94 23.13 -5.08
CA ALA A 44 -14.27 23.18 -6.38
C ALA A 44 -14.72 22.08 -7.38
N GLY A 45 -15.59 21.15 -6.96
CA GLY A 45 -15.96 19.95 -7.72
C GLY A 45 -17.25 20.01 -8.53
N ALA A 46 -17.93 21.16 -8.64
CA ALA A 46 -19.20 21.28 -9.37
C ALA A 46 -19.03 21.66 -10.86
N GLY A 47 -17.92 21.26 -11.48
CA GLY A 47 -17.69 21.38 -12.92
C GLY A 47 -17.51 20.00 -13.52
N ARG A 48 -18.43 19.60 -14.43
CA ARG A 48 -18.30 18.43 -15.31
C ARG A 48 -17.01 18.55 -16.13
N ARG A 49 -15.88 18.12 -15.57
CA ARG A 49 -14.66 17.85 -16.34
C ARG A 49 -14.87 16.51 -17.03
N GLY A 50 -14.80 16.53 -18.36
CA GLY A 50 -14.79 15.31 -19.17
C GLY A 50 -13.80 14.32 -18.59
N GLU A 51 -14.21 13.05 -18.52
CA GLU A 51 -13.41 11.95 -18.00
C GLU A 51 -12.03 11.97 -18.67
N PRO A 52 -10.96 12.29 -17.92
CA PRO A 52 -9.63 11.93 -18.38
C PRO A 52 -9.64 10.41 -18.54
N GLU A 53 -9.11 9.89 -19.65
CA GLU A 53 -8.91 8.45 -19.87
C GLU A 53 -8.53 7.78 -18.54
N ALA A 54 -9.43 6.91 -18.05
CA ALA A 54 -9.40 6.48 -16.66
C ALA A 54 -8.11 5.70 -16.40
N ARG A 55 -7.12 6.33 -15.76
CA ARG A 55 -5.88 5.67 -15.33
C ARG A 55 -6.27 4.41 -14.55
N ALA A 56 -5.74 3.25 -14.95
CA ALA A 56 -5.98 2.00 -14.24
C ALA A 56 -5.69 2.18 -12.73
N ALA A 57 -6.58 1.69 -11.87
CA ALA A 57 -6.48 1.82 -10.42
C ALA A 57 -5.34 0.96 -9.82
N TYR A 58 -4.55 0.27 -10.63
CA TYR A 58 -3.46 -0.59 -10.20
C TYR A 58 -2.38 -0.67 -11.29
N ARG A 59 -1.20 -1.13 -10.89
CA ARG A 59 -0.13 -1.59 -11.78
C ARG A 59 -0.35 -3.07 -12.08
N THR A 60 0.08 -3.51 -13.25
CA THR A 60 0.02 -4.89 -13.68
C THR A 60 1.43 -5.38 -13.92
N PHE A 61 1.81 -6.47 -13.27
CA PHE A 61 3.09 -7.14 -13.45
C PHE A 61 2.86 -8.56 -13.94
N HIS A 62 3.87 -9.12 -14.59
CA HIS A 62 3.88 -10.54 -14.96
C HIS A 62 4.98 -11.27 -14.19
N ALA A 63 4.58 -12.32 -13.48
CA ALA A 63 5.50 -13.24 -12.83
C ALA A 63 6.34 -13.99 -13.88
N ALA A 64 7.39 -14.70 -13.43
CA ALA A 64 8.23 -15.49 -14.34
C ALA A 64 7.45 -16.55 -15.15
N SER A 65 6.31 -17.00 -14.62
CA SER A 65 5.38 -17.93 -15.27
C SER A 65 4.43 -17.28 -16.29
N GLY A 66 4.51 -15.97 -16.51
CA GLY A 66 3.56 -15.18 -17.31
C GLY A 66 2.23 -14.91 -16.62
N ARG A 67 2.09 -15.31 -15.35
CA ARG A 67 0.90 -15.07 -14.53
C ARG A 67 0.86 -13.62 -14.06
N THR A 68 -0.32 -13.03 -14.11
CA THR A 68 -0.53 -11.64 -13.70
C THR A 68 -0.46 -11.46 -12.19
N VAL A 69 0.15 -10.35 -11.76
CA VAL A 69 0.12 -9.84 -10.38
C VAL A 69 -0.28 -8.36 -10.43
N LEU A 70 -1.29 -7.98 -9.66
CA LEU A 70 -1.84 -6.63 -9.62
C LEU A 70 -1.39 -5.92 -8.36
N VAL A 71 -0.96 -4.67 -8.45
CA VAL A 71 -0.45 -3.88 -7.31
C VAL A 71 -1.15 -2.53 -7.25
N GLY A 72 -1.77 -2.22 -6.11
CA GLY A 72 -2.42 -0.92 -5.92
C GLY A 72 -1.42 0.24 -5.91
N ARG A 73 -1.83 1.39 -6.47
CA ARG A 73 -0.96 2.59 -6.64
C ARG A 73 -1.05 3.60 -5.48
N SER A 74 -2.13 3.53 -4.71
CA SER A 74 -2.47 4.44 -3.61
C SER A 74 -3.45 3.76 -2.65
N ALA A 75 -3.76 4.38 -1.52
CA ALA A 75 -4.73 3.83 -0.57
C ALA A 75 -6.15 3.69 -1.17
N THR A 76 -6.59 4.64 -1.98
CA THR A 76 -7.89 4.58 -2.69
C THR A 76 -7.90 3.50 -3.78
N ASP A 77 -6.76 3.36 -4.46
CA ASP A 77 -6.53 2.34 -5.47
C ASP A 77 -6.48 0.94 -4.85
N ASN A 78 -5.89 0.78 -3.66
CA ASN A 78 -5.88 -0.45 -2.87
C ASN A 78 -7.31 -0.92 -2.56
N ASP A 79 -8.18 0.00 -2.11
CA ASP A 79 -9.60 -0.31 -1.89
C ASP A 79 -10.29 -0.76 -3.17
N THR A 80 -10.03 -0.08 -4.28
CA THR A 80 -10.63 -0.41 -5.58
C THR A 80 -10.18 -1.77 -6.06
N LEU A 81 -8.86 -2.02 -6.04
CA LEU A 81 -8.27 -3.31 -6.39
C LEU A 81 -8.84 -4.44 -5.52
N THR A 82 -8.87 -4.23 -4.20
CA THR A 82 -9.22 -5.30 -3.25
C THR A 82 -10.72 -5.54 -3.17
N LEU A 83 -11.52 -4.47 -3.10
CA LEU A 83 -12.95 -4.57 -2.78
C LEU A 83 -13.84 -4.57 -4.03
N ARG A 84 -13.38 -4.02 -5.16
CA ARG A 84 -14.19 -3.92 -6.39
C ARG A 84 -13.67 -4.80 -7.53
N HIS A 85 -12.36 -4.91 -7.71
CA HIS A 85 -11.78 -5.64 -8.82
C HIS A 85 -11.53 -7.12 -8.50
N ALA A 86 -10.87 -7.41 -7.38
CA ALA A 86 -10.48 -8.77 -6.99
C ALA A 86 -11.69 -9.67 -6.69
N ARG A 87 -11.62 -10.90 -7.18
CA ARG A 87 -12.61 -11.96 -6.98
C ARG A 87 -12.43 -12.59 -5.59
N PRO A 88 -13.48 -13.21 -5.02
CA PRO A 88 -13.43 -13.76 -3.67
C PRO A 88 -12.30 -14.77 -3.41
N TRP A 89 -11.90 -15.54 -4.42
CA TRP A 89 -10.88 -16.59 -4.33
C TRP A 89 -9.50 -16.14 -4.85
N ASP A 90 -9.37 -14.92 -5.34
CA ASP A 90 -8.06 -14.38 -5.70
C ASP A 90 -7.20 -14.26 -4.43
N LEU A 91 -5.89 -14.43 -4.59
CA LEU A 91 -4.96 -14.31 -3.49
C LEU A 91 -4.64 -12.83 -3.25
N TRP A 92 -4.69 -12.41 -2.00
CA TRP A 92 -4.33 -11.07 -1.56
C TRP A 92 -3.09 -11.14 -0.68
N LEU A 93 -2.16 -10.20 -0.86
CA LEU A 93 -0.93 -10.08 -0.10
C LEU A 93 -0.66 -8.63 0.33
N HIS A 94 0.05 -8.47 1.43
CA HIS A 94 0.50 -7.18 1.96
C HIS A 94 1.68 -7.35 2.94
N ALA A 95 2.57 -6.36 2.98
CA ALA A 95 3.67 -6.33 3.95
C ALA A 95 3.13 -6.10 5.37
N ARG A 96 3.38 -7.03 6.28
CA ARG A 96 2.70 -7.07 7.57
C ARG A 96 3.19 -5.98 8.50
N GLY A 97 2.25 -5.30 9.16
CA GLY A 97 2.55 -4.33 10.22
C GLY A 97 2.98 -2.95 9.74
N VAL A 98 3.08 -2.72 8.42
CA VAL A 98 3.51 -1.44 7.84
C VAL A 98 2.56 -0.97 6.73
N PRO A 99 2.48 0.34 6.45
CA PRO A 99 1.87 0.86 5.23
C PRO A 99 2.49 0.25 3.96
N GLY A 100 1.64 -0.03 2.97
CA GLY A 100 2.07 -0.56 1.69
C GLY A 100 0.93 -0.80 0.70
N SER A 101 1.28 -1.20 -0.51
CA SER A 101 0.33 -1.55 -1.56
C SER A 101 -0.35 -2.88 -1.28
N HIS A 102 -1.64 -2.97 -1.63
CA HIS A 102 -2.32 -4.25 -1.72
C HIS A 102 -1.88 -4.93 -3.00
N VAL A 103 -1.50 -6.21 -2.89
CA VAL A 103 -1.11 -7.05 -4.02
C VAL A 103 -2.14 -8.14 -4.21
N VAL A 104 -2.58 -8.35 -5.45
CA VAL A 104 -3.57 -9.38 -5.79
C VAL A 104 -3.02 -10.28 -6.89
N VAL A 105 -3.10 -11.59 -6.68
CA VAL A 105 -2.84 -12.60 -7.69
C VAL A 105 -4.17 -13.19 -8.14
N PRO A 106 -4.61 -12.94 -9.39
CA PRO A 106 -5.80 -13.56 -9.93
C PRO A 106 -5.64 -15.09 -10.03
N LEU A 107 -6.59 -15.82 -9.42
CA LEU A 107 -6.63 -17.28 -9.41
C LEU A 107 -7.97 -17.78 -9.91
N GLU A 108 -8.03 -19.02 -10.38
CA GLU A 108 -9.30 -19.69 -10.63
C GLU A 108 -9.87 -20.33 -9.36
N LYS A 109 -11.18 -20.57 -9.34
CA LYS A 109 -11.85 -21.10 -8.14
C LYS A 109 -11.32 -22.50 -7.82
N GLY A 110 -10.71 -22.65 -6.63
CA GLY A 110 -10.11 -23.90 -6.18
C GLY A 110 -8.67 -24.12 -6.65
N GLU A 111 -8.12 -23.18 -7.41
CA GLU A 111 -6.71 -23.20 -7.78
C GLU A 111 -5.84 -22.81 -6.58
N SER A 112 -4.77 -23.57 -6.35
CA SER A 112 -3.73 -23.19 -5.39
C SER A 112 -2.66 -22.35 -6.08
N CYS A 113 -2.24 -21.24 -5.44
CA CYS A 113 -1.16 -20.41 -5.97
C CYS A 113 0.18 -21.16 -5.98
N PRO A 114 0.87 -21.28 -7.13
CA PRO A 114 2.20 -21.87 -7.19
C PRO A 114 3.20 -21.12 -6.29
N PRO A 115 4.15 -21.80 -5.62
CA PRO A 115 5.11 -21.16 -4.72
C PRO A 115 5.92 -20.04 -5.38
N ASP A 116 6.33 -20.21 -6.64
CA ASP A 116 7.07 -19.18 -7.37
C ASP A 116 6.25 -17.92 -7.65
N LEU A 117 4.96 -18.09 -7.99
CA LEU A 117 4.05 -16.96 -8.20
C LEU A 117 3.78 -16.22 -6.88
N LEU A 118 3.62 -16.98 -5.78
CA LEU A 118 3.50 -16.41 -4.44
C LEU A 118 4.75 -15.59 -4.08
N ALA A 119 5.94 -16.12 -4.35
CA ALA A 119 7.19 -15.43 -4.10
C ALA A 119 7.31 -14.14 -4.91
N ASP A 120 7.02 -14.17 -6.22
CA ASP A 120 7.05 -12.98 -7.08
C ASP A 120 6.08 -11.89 -6.58
N ALA A 121 4.86 -12.27 -6.20
CA ALA A 121 3.89 -11.34 -5.64
C ALA A 121 4.31 -10.78 -4.27
N ALA A 122 4.96 -11.59 -3.44
CA ALA A 122 5.45 -11.16 -2.13
C ALA A 122 6.63 -10.17 -2.25
N HIS A 123 7.51 -10.36 -3.24
CA HIS A 123 8.57 -9.40 -3.55
C HIS A 123 7.99 -8.03 -3.95
N LEU A 124 6.91 -8.01 -4.73
CA LEU A 124 6.19 -6.78 -5.04
C LEU A 124 5.56 -6.16 -3.80
N ALA A 125 4.94 -6.96 -2.92
CA ALA A 125 4.36 -6.46 -1.67
C ALA A 125 5.41 -5.81 -0.76
N ALA A 126 6.59 -6.43 -0.62
CA ALA A 126 7.71 -5.87 0.11
C ALA A 126 8.24 -4.58 -0.55
N HIS A 127 8.45 -4.60 -1.87
CA HIS A 127 8.98 -3.45 -2.61
C HIS A 127 8.05 -2.23 -2.59
N PHE A 128 6.73 -2.42 -2.61
CA PHE A 128 5.73 -1.35 -2.54
C PHE A 128 5.22 -1.14 -1.11
N SER A 129 6.07 -1.32 -0.11
CA SER A 129 5.81 -1.03 1.30
C SER A 129 6.88 -0.10 1.89
N GLU A 130 6.69 0.31 3.14
CA GLU A 130 7.72 1.02 3.90
C GLU A 130 8.97 0.17 4.20
N LEU A 131 8.87 -1.16 4.11
CA LEU A 131 10.00 -2.09 4.28
C LEU A 131 10.81 -2.31 2.98
N ARG A 132 10.71 -1.37 2.03
CA ARG A 132 11.47 -1.43 0.78
C ARG A 132 12.97 -1.44 1.09
N GLY A 133 13.66 -2.47 0.62
CA GLY A 133 15.12 -2.61 0.76
C GLY A 133 15.57 -3.44 1.96
N GLU A 134 14.65 -3.86 2.83
CA GLU A 134 14.95 -4.78 3.92
C GLU A 134 15.28 -6.20 3.40
N ASP A 135 16.24 -6.88 4.04
CA ASP A 135 16.61 -8.26 3.67
C ASP A 135 15.48 -9.26 3.94
N ARG A 136 14.68 -8.99 4.99
CA ARG A 136 13.60 -9.88 5.44
C ARG A 136 12.33 -9.10 5.75
N VAL A 137 11.21 -9.57 5.20
CA VAL A 137 9.91 -8.92 5.36
C VAL A 137 8.86 -9.97 5.69
N GLU A 138 8.06 -9.75 6.73
CA GLU A 138 6.87 -10.56 6.97
C GLU A 138 5.78 -10.18 5.97
N VAL A 139 5.24 -11.17 5.25
CA VAL A 139 4.18 -10.96 4.27
C VAL A 139 2.94 -11.73 4.70
N SER A 140 1.85 -11.00 4.89
CA SER A 140 0.52 -11.58 5.10
C SER A 140 -0.07 -11.97 3.75
N TYR A 141 -0.66 -13.15 3.66
CA TYR A 141 -1.39 -13.61 2.48
C TYR A 141 -2.63 -14.42 2.87
N LEU A 142 -3.69 -14.24 2.09
CA LEU A 142 -5.00 -14.86 2.31
C LEU A 142 -5.84 -14.71 1.06
N GLU A 143 -6.92 -15.48 0.95
CA GLU A 143 -7.91 -15.22 -0.09
C GLU A 143 -8.65 -13.90 0.18
N ARG A 144 -8.94 -13.15 -0.88
CA ARG A 144 -9.59 -11.84 -0.79
C ARG A 144 -10.91 -11.86 -0.04
N ARG A 145 -11.70 -12.96 -0.07
CA ARG A 145 -12.97 -13.06 0.68
C ARG A 145 -12.84 -12.89 2.19
N TYR A 146 -11.63 -13.08 2.72
CA TYR A 146 -11.32 -12.91 4.13
C TYR A 146 -10.76 -11.51 4.45
N VAL A 147 -10.63 -10.64 3.45
CA VAL A 147 -10.30 -9.22 3.62
C VAL A 147 -11.61 -8.43 3.74
N ARG A 148 -11.73 -7.64 4.81
CA ARG A 148 -12.91 -6.83 5.09
C ARG A 148 -12.51 -5.38 5.32
N LYS A 149 -13.37 -4.45 4.92
CA LYS A 149 -13.20 -3.03 5.24
C LYS A 149 -14.21 -2.63 6.31
N PRO A 150 -13.77 -2.23 7.52
CA PRO A 150 -14.68 -1.68 8.53
C PRO A 150 -15.40 -0.43 8.00
N ARG A 151 -16.66 -0.26 8.41
CA ARG A 151 -17.45 0.89 7.99
C ARG A 151 -16.80 2.19 8.50
N GLY A 152 -16.55 3.13 7.59
CA GLY A 152 -15.93 4.41 7.92
C GLY A 152 -14.41 4.38 8.07
N ALA A 153 -13.76 3.23 7.86
CA ALA A 153 -12.30 3.16 7.86
C ALA A 153 -11.69 3.97 6.70
N ALA A 154 -10.48 4.50 6.95
CA ALA A 154 -9.71 5.24 5.96
C ALA A 154 -9.47 4.40 4.69
N PRO A 155 -9.21 5.03 3.53
CA PRO A 155 -8.83 4.31 2.32
C PRO A 155 -7.65 3.36 2.57
N GLY A 156 -7.68 2.18 1.96
CA GLY A 156 -6.64 1.14 2.11
C GLY A 156 -6.68 0.38 3.43
N SER A 157 -7.41 0.85 4.45
CA SER A 157 -7.50 0.15 5.74
C SER A 157 -8.46 -1.05 5.64
N VAL A 158 -7.93 -2.22 5.98
CA VAL A 158 -8.65 -3.50 5.96
C VAL A 158 -8.39 -4.29 7.24
N THR A 159 -9.33 -5.16 7.59
CA THR A 159 -9.19 -6.20 8.60
C THR A 159 -9.09 -7.54 7.91
N LEU A 160 -8.17 -8.37 8.39
CA LEU A 160 -7.88 -9.68 7.81
C LEU A 160 -8.48 -10.77 8.70
N GLN A 161 -9.12 -11.75 8.08
CA GLN A 161 -9.53 -12.99 8.74
C GLN A 161 -8.68 -14.13 8.20
N ARG A 162 -8.30 -15.10 9.05
CA ARG A 162 -7.53 -16.28 8.63
C ARG A 162 -6.24 -15.92 7.88
N GLU A 163 -5.55 -14.88 8.34
CA GLU A 163 -4.26 -14.51 7.75
C GLU A 163 -3.26 -15.65 7.89
N ARG A 164 -2.46 -15.86 6.85
CA ARG A 164 -1.24 -16.65 6.93
C ARG A 164 -0.10 -15.69 6.74
N VAL A 165 0.96 -15.90 7.50
CA VAL A 165 2.15 -15.04 7.48
C VAL A 165 3.34 -15.92 7.19
N PHE A 166 4.25 -15.43 6.36
CA PHE A 166 5.54 -16.04 6.17
C PHE A 166 6.62 -14.97 6.10
N LEU A 167 7.85 -15.36 6.45
CA LEU A 167 9.02 -14.52 6.34
C LEU A 167 9.59 -14.65 4.93
N LEU A 168 9.53 -13.57 4.15
CA LEU A 168 10.19 -13.46 2.87
C LEU A 168 11.64 -13.02 3.09
N ARG A 169 12.59 -13.71 2.46
CA ARG A 169 13.94 -13.18 2.22
C ARG A 169 13.94 -12.56 0.83
N LEU A 170 14.36 -11.30 0.73
CA LEU A 170 14.39 -10.58 -0.54
C LEU A 170 15.48 -11.15 -1.46
N GLU A 171 15.10 -11.44 -2.69
CA GLU A 171 15.98 -11.86 -3.78
C GLU A 171 16.04 -10.72 -4.82
N PRO A 172 17.11 -9.90 -4.84
CA PRO A 172 17.19 -8.72 -5.71
C PRO A 172 16.99 -9.05 -7.20
N ASP A 173 17.58 -10.16 -7.68
CA ASP A 173 17.47 -10.57 -9.07
C ASP A 173 16.04 -10.98 -9.45
N ARG A 174 15.33 -11.66 -8.55
CA ARG A 174 13.92 -12.01 -8.73
C ARG A 174 13.06 -10.75 -8.76
N LEU A 175 13.28 -9.83 -7.82
CA LEU A 175 12.54 -8.57 -7.76
C LEU A 175 12.76 -7.72 -9.01
N ALA A 176 14.01 -7.56 -9.45
CA ALA A 176 14.35 -6.81 -10.66
C ALA A 176 13.62 -7.37 -11.88
N ARG A 177 13.66 -8.69 -12.08
CA ARG A 177 12.96 -9.37 -13.17
C ARG A 177 11.45 -9.11 -13.17
N VAL A 178 10.80 -9.17 -12.00
CA VAL A 178 9.35 -8.94 -11.91
C VAL A 178 9.01 -7.47 -12.13
N LEU A 179 9.83 -6.54 -11.65
CA LEU A 179 9.63 -5.10 -11.85
C LEU A 179 9.78 -4.68 -13.32
N GLU A 180 10.72 -5.29 -14.05
CA GLU A 180 10.90 -5.07 -15.50
C GLU A 180 9.70 -5.55 -16.32
N ALA A 181 8.93 -6.51 -15.78
CA ALA A 181 7.72 -7.04 -16.40
C ALA A 181 6.45 -6.23 -16.05
N GLU A 182 6.58 -4.95 -15.68
CA GLU A 182 5.44 -4.04 -15.52
C GLU A 182 4.81 -3.73 -16.89
N GLN A 183 3.49 -3.93 -17.00
CA GLN A 183 2.71 -3.51 -18.15
C GLN A 183 2.26 -2.06 -17.97
N HIS A 184 2.70 -1.19 -18.88
CA HIS A 184 2.38 0.24 -18.92
C HIS A 184 1.04 0.53 -19.61
#